data_AF-N6TVS6-F1
#
_entry.id   AF-N6TVS6-F1
#
_cell.length_a   1.000
_cell.length_b   1.000
_cell.length_c   1.000
_cell.angle_alpha   90.00
_cell.angle_beta   90.00
_cell.angle_gamma   90.00
#
_symmetry.space_group_name_H-M   'P 1'
#
loop_
_entity.id
_entity.type
_entity.pdbx_description
1 polymer ?
#
loop_
_entity_poly.entity_id
_entity_poly.type
_entity_poly.pdbx_seq_one_letter_code
_entity_poly.pdbx_strand_id
1 'polypeptide(L)'
;MDEDDFDDFDEEDSLLGSNERQGEEVEPWNSFQIIHRKPASGSTVETKFIDNGTIFLKIATIFGVGLVVLLTAVTSKGLLLFMTSQVKKNVTRQYCNRGLDASRQYVFSMPDVERSTWIWLLIFAYCVPEVGTFIRSLRILVFKSRSYPHPAEFLALLVTESLPAIGSSLLVFNVLPEIDVIRGAMLTNAMSVVPGLELILFNMYSTKRSVSMALVADIAALIAQVSAFVAWPLLADGDSTLWLIPVSTILISFGWWENFISETSAIEFVRNMAKSRKSFPNSKYFSYAIISILKCCIFFATTVASLYIREGTIGYMFNNFTATFGNHRMMVTEVIPTISGISNGVDDAVSSGVTQPIYSDITLQLSIWFVCIATAYICYAFAKFSCKIMIQGASFAFPIGLVVPVLITGLVIFCGYFAKDECAFHGSIPSYLFFNAPPLTYLNDFIGHQYAWVWLLWLVSQIWITRHIWSNKNSKLATTEQIFMRPMYHGILIDQSIAMNRRNVAHQLRKDDGKFYKNPEELIFSSSSSKALCPHKGWRPKGLVTAALKIF
;
A
#
# COMPACT_ATOMS: atom_id res chain seq x y z
N MET A 1 44.32 -67.15 32.76
CA MET A 1 44.53 -66.75 34.16
C MET A 1 45.10 -65.35 34.14
N ASP A 2 44.40 -64.40 33.51
CA ASP A 2 43.04 -63.82 33.73
C ASP A 2 43.28 -62.48 34.46
N GLU A 3 43.09 -61.31 33.83
CA GLU A 3 41.80 -60.63 33.57
C GLU A 3 41.09 -60.31 34.92
N ASP A 4 40.72 -59.07 35.29
CA ASP A 4 40.20 -57.93 34.52
C ASP A 4 40.44 -56.58 35.23
N ASP A 5 40.51 -55.53 34.39
CA ASP A 5 40.65 -54.11 34.74
C ASP A 5 39.29 -53.37 34.67
N PHE A 6 39.22 -52.25 35.40
CA PHE A 6 38.11 -51.28 35.48
C PHE A 6 37.77 -50.62 34.14
N ASP A 7 36.48 -50.36 33.86
CA ASP A 7 36.05 -49.19 33.07
C ASP A 7 34.58 -48.77 33.36
N ASP A 8 34.38 -47.44 33.39
CA ASP A 8 33.13 -46.68 33.49
C ASP A 8 32.20 -46.86 32.25
N PHE A 9 30.91 -46.54 32.42
CA PHE A 9 30.05 -45.67 31.57
C PHE A 9 28.57 -46.08 31.49
N ASP A 10 27.75 -45.28 32.16
CA ASP A 10 26.45 -44.70 31.79
C ASP A 10 25.46 -45.47 30.89
N GLU A 11 24.29 -45.75 31.49
CA GLU A 11 23.03 -46.12 30.86
C GLU A 11 22.50 -45.02 29.91
N GLU A 12 22.51 -45.23 28.58
CA GLU A 12 21.50 -44.62 27.68
C GLU A 12 21.33 -45.29 26.29
N ASP A 13 21.66 -46.58 26.14
CA ASP A 13 21.56 -47.31 24.85
C ASP A 13 20.42 -48.37 24.83
N SER A 14 19.15 -47.94 24.89
CA SER A 14 18.01 -48.89 24.82
C SER A 14 16.86 -48.54 23.87
N LEU A 15 17.04 -47.63 22.90
CA LEU A 15 15.98 -47.32 21.90
C LEU A 15 16.42 -47.38 20.43
N LEU A 16 17.49 -48.11 20.11
CA LEU A 16 17.80 -48.51 18.73
C LEU A 16 17.27 -49.92 18.47
N GLY A 17 15.96 -50.00 18.25
CA GLY A 17 15.32 -51.20 17.72
C GLY A 17 15.90 -51.57 16.35
N SER A 18 16.54 -52.74 16.31
CA SER A 18 16.82 -53.61 15.17
C SER A 18 16.21 -53.18 13.82
N ASN A 19 17.05 -52.60 12.95
CA ASN A 19 16.75 -52.49 11.53
C ASN A 19 17.26 -53.76 10.80
N GLU A 20 16.48 -54.83 10.82
CA GLU A 20 16.56 -55.80 9.71
C GLU A 20 15.67 -55.30 8.58
N ARG A 21 16.29 -54.79 7.51
CA ARG A 21 15.65 -54.60 6.20
C ARG A 21 16.44 -55.36 5.16
N GLN A 22 15.76 -56.27 4.48
CA GLN A 22 16.27 -56.96 3.31
C GLN A 22 16.51 -55.96 2.17
N GLY A 23 17.72 -55.96 1.60
CA GLY A 23 17.90 -55.83 0.15
C GLY A 23 18.63 -54.61 -0.42
N GLU A 24 19.20 -53.70 0.37
CA GLU A 24 20.08 -52.66 -0.19
C GLU A 24 21.10 -52.18 0.86
N GLU A 25 22.40 -52.37 0.60
CA GLU A 25 23.49 -51.88 1.45
C GLU A 25 23.50 -50.34 1.40
N VAL A 26 23.13 -49.70 2.51
CA VAL A 26 23.21 -48.24 2.64
C VAL A 26 24.62 -47.88 3.06
N GLU A 27 25.38 -47.23 2.19
CA GLU A 27 26.72 -46.74 2.55
C GLU A 27 26.65 -45.68 3.67
N PRO A 28 27.53 -45.74 4.68
CA PRO A 28 27.40 -45.00 5.95
C PRO A 28 27.47 -43.47 5.80
N TRP A 29 28.03 -42.96 4.71
CA TRP A 29 28.10 -41.52 4.45
C TRP A 29 26.81 -40.93 3.86
N ASN A 30 25.86 -41.78 3.46
CA ASN A 30 24.60 -41.40 2.79
C ASN A 30 23.38 -41.57 3.71
N SER A 31 23.52 -41.25 5.00
CA SER A 31 22.45 -41.41 6.01
C SER A 31 21.37 -40.31 5.99
N PHE A 32 21.55 -39.25 5.19
CA PHE A 32 20.68 -38.06 5.19
C PHE A 32 19.68 -37.99 4.03
N GLN A 33 19.42 -39.09 3.32
CA GLN A 33 18.29 -39.10 2.39
C GLN A 33 16.97 -39.11 3.16
N ILE A 34 16.12 -38.12 2.88
CA ILE A 34 14.76 -38.06 3.43
C ILE A 34 13.95 -39.18 2.77
N ILE A 35 13.94 -40.36 3.39
CA ILE A 35 13.10 -41.48 2.94
C ILE A 35 11.65 -41.10 3.25
N HIS A 36 10.83 -40.94 2.22
CA HIS A 36 9.38 -40.84 2.41
C HIS A 36 8.90 -42.10 3.14
N ARG A 37 8.40 -41.94 4.38
CA ARG A 37 7.72 -43.03 5.10
C ARG A 37 6.64 -43.59 4.18
N LYS A 38 6.78 -44.85 3.73
CA LYS A 38 5.64 -45.59 3.20
C LYS A 38 4.59 -45.62 4.33
N PRO A 39 3.32 -45.27 4.06
CA PRO A 39 2.31 -45.28 5.10
C PRO A 39 2.17 -46.71 5.65
N ALA A 40 2.29 -46.86 6.97
CA ALA A 40 2.09 -48.13 7.64
C ALA A 40 0.63 -48.56 7.47
N SER A 41 0.43 -49.71 6.84
CA SER A 41 -0.87 -50.37 6.70
C SER A 41 -1.33 -50.85 8.08
N GLY A 42 -2.54 -50.46 8.52
CA GLY A 42 -3.16 -51.04 9.72
C GLY A 42 -4.23 -50.21 10.45
N SER A 43 -4.16 -48.87 10.47
CA SER A 43 -5.14 -48.02 11.20
C SER A 43 -5.70 -46.83 10.40
N THR A 44 -5.62 -46.89 9.07
CA THR A 44 -5.98 -45.82 8.11
C THR A 44 -7.49 -45.54 7.97
N VAL A 45 -8.30 -45.78 9.01
CA VAL A 45 -9.76 -45.52 8.99
C VAL A 45 -10.10 -44.11 9.48
N GLU A 46 -9.19 -43.38 10.16
CA GLU A 46 -9.44 -42.00 10.63
C GLU A 46 -8.81 -40.88 9.77
N THR A 47 -8.11 -41.20 8.67
CA THR A 47 -7.43 -40.18 7.85
C THR A 47 -8.38 -39.32 7.02
N LYS A 48 -9.53 -39.87 6.57
CA LYS A 48 -10.50 -39.12 5.75
C LYS A 48 -11.06 -37.88 6.45
N PHE A 49 -11.29 -37.95 7.76
CA PHE A 49 -11.79 -36.80 8.52
C PHE A 49 -10.71 -35.71 8.69
N ILE A 50 -9.46 -36.12 8.92
CA ILE A 50 -8.30 -35.21 9.02
C ILE A 50 -7.98 -34.57 7.67
N ASP A 51 -8.06 -35.34 6.58
CA ASP A 51 -7.84 -34.85 5.22
C ASP A 51 -8.94 -33.87 4.80
N ASN A 52 -10.21 -34.22 5.05
CA ASN A 52 -11.34 -33.32 4.81
C ASN A 52 -11.26 -32.06 5.69
N GLY A 53 -10.88 -32.19 6.96
CA GLY A 53 -10.64 -31.08 7.87
C GLY A 53 -9.51 -30.15 7.38
N THR A 54 -8.46 -30.71 6.81
CA THR A 54 -7.35 -29.94 6.22
C THR A 54 -7.78 -29.18 4.97
N ILE A 55 -8.60 -29.79 4.10
CA ILE A 55 -9.17 -29.12 2.93
C ILE A 55 -10.09 -27.97 3.37
N PHE A 56 -10.98 -28.23 4.33
CA PHE A 56 -11.87 -27.21 4.89
C PHE A 56 -11.07 -26.04 5.48
N LEU A 57 -10.05 -26.31 6.29
CA LEU A 57 -9.21 -25.28 6.89
C LEU A 57 -8.47 -24.45 5.83
N LYS A 58 -7.99 -25.08 4.75
CA LYS A 58 -7.37 -24.36 3.62
C LYS A 58 -8.36 -23.42 2.94
N ILE A 59 -9.56 -23.90 2.62
CA ILE A 59 -10.61 -23.08 1.98
C ILE A 59 -11.03 -21.95 2.91
N ALA A 60 -11.26 -22.25 4.19
CA ALA A 60 -11.61 -21.25 5.22
C ALA A 60 -10.51 -20.19 5.37
N THR A 61 -9.23 -20.59 5.32
CA THR A 61 -8.10 -19.65 5.37
C THR A 61 -8.05 -18.77 4.11
N ILE A 62 -8.25 -19.36 2.92
CA ILE A 62 -8.24 -18.61 1.65
C ILE A 62 -9.35 -17.56 1.66
N PHE A 63 -10.57 -17.95 2.03
CA PHE A 63 -11.72 -17.07 2.09
C PHE A 63 -11.57 -16.02 3.20
N GLY A 64 -11.22 -16.43 4.41
CA GLY A 64 -11.06 -15.55 5.56
C GLY A 64 -9.98 -14.49 5.35
N VAL A 65 -8.80 -14.88 4.87
CA VAL A 65 -7.72 -13.93 4.55
C VAL A 65 -8.13 -12.99 3.41
N GLY A 66 -8.77 -13.52 2.37
CA GLY A 66 -9.24 -12.70 1.24
C GLY A 66 -10.26 -11.64 1.65
N LEU A 67 -11.23 -12.02 2.49
CA LEU A 67 -12.25 -11.12 3.01
C LEU A 67 -11.66 -10.06 3.93
N VAL A 68 -10.72 -10.41 4.81
CA VAL A 68 -10.03 -9.44 5.66
C VAL A 68 -9.25 -8.43 4.81
N VAL A 69 -8.50 -8.88 3.80
CA VAL A 69 -7.76 -7.98 2.90
C VAL A 69 -8.71 -7.03 2.16
N LEU A 70 -9.83 -7.54 1.63
CA LEU A 70 -10.81 -6.73 0.90
C LEU A 70 -11.45 -5.68 1.80
N LEU A 71 -12.03 -6.09 2.94
CA LEU A 71 -12.77 -5.19 3.83
C LEU A 71 -11.86 -4.12 4.44
N THR A 72 -10.65 -4.50 4.85
CA THR A 72 -9.72 -3.55 5.45
C THR A 72 -9.17 -2.55 4.43
N ALA A 73 -8.91 -2.96 3.20
CA ALA A 73 -8.50 -2.05 2.12
C ALA A 73 -9.62 -1.08 1.73
N VAL A 74 -10.86 -1.57 1.58
CA VAL A 74 -12.03 -0.73 1.27
C VAL A 74 -12.30 0.28 2.39
N THR A 75 -12.28 -0.18 3.65
CA THR A 75 -12.52 0.69 4.80
C THR A 75 -11.42 1.75 4.92
N SER A 76 -10.16 1.37 4.84
CA SER A 76 -9.04 2.32 4.92
C SER A 76 -9.11 3.40 3.82
N LYS A 77 -9.34 2.99 2.56
CA LYS A 77 -9.48 3.93 1.45
C LYS A 77 -10.73 4.80 1.57
N GLY A 78 -11.87 4.23 1.98
CA GLY A 78 -13.10 4.98 2.19
C GLY A 78 -12.97 6.04 3.27
N LEU A 79 -12.34 5.71 4.41
CA LEU A 79 -12.07 6.66 5.48
C LEU A 79 -11.05 7.73 5.06
N LEU A 80 -10.05 7.38 4.26
CA LEU A 80 -9.13 8.36 3.70
C LEU A 80 -9.86 9.39 2.81
N LEU A 81 -10.71 8.93 1.88
CA LEU A 81 -11.52 9.80 1.03
C LEU A 81 -12.54 10.62 1.84
N PHE A 82 -13.04 10.07 2.95
CA PHE A 82 -13.90 10.80 3.89
C PHE A 82 -13.15 11.96 4.55
N MET A 83 -11.92 11.73 5.02
CA MET A 83 -11.07 12.77 5.60
C MET A 83 -10.71 13.85 4.58
N THR A 84 -10.36 13.48 3.34
CA THR A 84 -10.05 14.47 2.29
C THR A 84 -11.25 15.32 1.89
N SER A 85 -12.46 14.76 2.00
CA SER A 85 -13.71 15.51 1.75
C SER A 85 -13.92 16.66 2.75
N GLN A 86 -13.22 16.69 3.89
CA GLN A 86 -13.32 17.76 4.89
C GLN A 86 -12.26 18.86 4.72
N VAL A 87 -11.44 18.81 3.67
CA VAL A 87 -10.31 19.73 3.51
C VAL A 87 -10.66 20.95 2.64
N LYS A 88 -11.72 20.88 1.85
CA LYS A 88 -12.10 21.97 0.92
C LYS A 88 -12.55 23.21 1.69
N LYS A 89 -12.11 24.38 1.23
CA LYS A 89 -12.40 25.69 1.84
C LYS A 89 -13.81 26.15 1.49
N ASN A 90 -14.47 26.85 2.43
CA ASN A 90 -15.77 27.52 2.23
C ASN A 90 -16.87 26.60 1.68
N VAL A 91 -16.87 25.32 2.07
CA VAL A 91 -17.94 24.41 1.67
C VAL A 91 -19.12 24.56 2.61
N THR A 92 -20.29 24.78 2.01
CA THR A 92 -21.60 24.71 2.66
C THR A 92 -22.24 23.36 2.36
N ARG A 93 -22.85 22.74 3.38
CA ARG A 93 -23.58 21.47 3.25
C ARG A 93 -24.92 21.55 3.93
N GLN A 94 -25.89 20.81 3.42
CA GLN A 94 -27.17 20.62 4.12
C GLN A 94 -26.93 19.89 5.43
N TYR A 95 -27.58 20.37 6.49
CA TYR A 95 -27.50 19.81 7.83
C TYR A 95 -28.84 19.18 8.21
N CYS A 96 -28.80 18.01 8.85
CA CYS A 96 -30.00 17.30 9.28
C CYS A 96 -30.80 18.10 10.33
N ASN A 97 -32.10 18.27 10.07
CA ASN A 97 -33.04 19.02 10.91
C ASN A 97 -33.55 18.26 12.15
N ARG A 98 -33.39 16.93 12.22
CA ARG A 98 -33.98 16.06 13.27
C ARG A 98 -33.50 16.34 14.70
N GLY A 99 -32.34 16.98 14.85
CA GLY A 99 -31.79 17.43 16.14
C GLY A 99 -32.11 18.89 16.50
N LEU A 100 -32.79 19.60 15.61
CA LEU A 100 -33.17 21.01 15.73
C LEU A 100 -34.69 21.12 15.46
N ASP A 101 -35.15 22.25 14.94
CA ASP A 101 -36.53 22.42 14.49
C ASP A 101 -36.75 21.69 13.15
N ALA A 102 -37.55 20.62 13.18
CA ALA A 102 -37.86 19.80 12.01
C ALA A 102 -38.58 20.57 10.89
N SER A 103 -39.16 21.73 11.18
CA SER A 103 -39.85 22.56 10.19
C SER A 103 -38.91 23.44 9.36
N ARG A 104 -37.63 23.55 9.76
CA ARG A 104 -36.64 24.45 9.17
C ARG A 104 -35.51 23.69 8.50
N GLN A 105 -34.86 24.34 7.53
CA GLN A 105 -33.68 23.83 6.86
C GLN A 105 -32.43 24.56 7.34
N TYR A 106 -31.35 23.80 7.46
CA TYR A 106 -30.10 24.26 8.04
C TYR A 106 -28.95 23.95 7.09
N VAL A 107 -28.02 24.90 6.99
CA VAL A 107 -26.78 24.75 6.23
C VAL A 107 -25.61 24.90 7.17
N PHE A 108 -24.69 23.94 7.11
CA PHE A 108 -23.43 23.96 7.83
C PHE A 108 -22.35 24.53 6.94
N SER A 109 -21.68 25.58 7.40
CA SER A 109 -20.44 26.08 6.79
C SER A 109 -19.26 25.59 7.62
N MET A 110 -18.28 24.97 6.95
CA MET A 110 -17.11 24.43 7.64
C MET A 110 -16.21 25.54 8.20
N PRO A 111 -15.93 25.57 9.52
CA PRO A 111 -15.01 26.54 10.11
C PRO A 111 -13.54 26.16 9.89
N ASP A 112 -12.66 27.16 9.90
CA ASP A 112 -11.22 26.97 9.66
C ASP A 112 -10.53 26.07 10.70
N VAL A 113 -11.03 26.06 11.95
CA VAL A 113 -10.46 25.25 13.05
C VAL A 113 -10.70 23.75 12.79
N GLU A 114 -11.93 23.37 12.43
CA GLU A 114 -12.31 22.00 12.09
C GLU A 114 -11.54 21.49 10.87
N ARG A 115 -11.44 22.34 9.85
CA ARG A 115 -10.65 22.07 8.64
C ARG A 115 -9.18 21.80 8.96
N SER A 116 -8.58 22.60 9.84
CA SER A 116 -7.21 22.39 10.31
C SER A 116 -7.04 21.02 10.99
N THR A 117 -8.05 20.54 11.71
CA THR A 117 -8.02 19.22 12.37
C THR A 117 -7.85 18.11 11.35
N TRP A 118 -8.66 18.11 10.30
CA TRP A 118 -8.57 17.10 9.24
C TRP A 118 -7.26 17.17 8.47
N ILE A 119 -6.71 18.37 8.24
CA ILE A 119 -5.40 18.54 7.60
C ILE A 119 -4.29 17.88 8.43
N TRP A 120 -4.26 18.13 9.74
CA TRP A 120 -3.28 17.52 10.64
C TRP A 120 -3.45 16.01 10.74
N LEU A 121 -4.68 15.50 10.83
CA LEU A 121 -4.95 14.06 10.85
C LEU A 121 -4.45 13.37 9.56
N LEU A 122 -4.63 13.98 8.38
CA LEU A 122 -4.10 13.46 7.12
C LEU A 122 -2.57 13.45 7.08
N ILE A 123 -1.92 14.51 7.58
CA ILE A 123 -0.45 14.57 7.71
C ILE A 123 0.04 13.42 8.61
N PHE A 124 -0.59 13.23 9.78
CA PHE A 124 -0.22 12.14 10.67
C PHE A 124 -0.50 10.75 10.07
N ALA A 125 -1.59 10.58 9.32
CA ALA A 125 -1.92 9.32 8.65
C ALA A 125 -0.84 8.93 7.62
N TYR A 126 -0.27 9.89 6.90
CA TYR A 126 0.87 9.66 6.01
C TYR A 126 2.15 9.28 6.78
N CYS A 127 2.43 9.96 7.90
CA CYS A 127 3.66 9.75 8.66
C CYS A 127 3.74 8.38 9.36
N VAL A 128 2.62 7.75 9.75
CA VAL A 128 2.64 6.48 10.50
C VAL A 128 3.44 5.34 9.84
N PRO A 129 3.20 4.95 8.57
CA PRO A 129 4.00 3.91 7.92
C PRO A 129 5.48 4.30 7.73
N GLU A 130 5.79 5.58 7.59
CA GLU A 130 7.17 6.09 7.51
C GLU A 130 7.87 6.00 8.85
N VAL A 131 7.19 6.35 9.95
CA VAL A 131 7.68 6.11 11.33
C VAL A 131 7.90 4.61 11.57
N GLY A 132 6.99 3.75 11.09
CA GLY A 132 7.18 2.30 11.13
C GLY A 132 8.43 1.83 10.36
N THR A 133 8.73 2.47 9.23
CA THR A 133 9.95 2.22 8.44
C THR A 133 11.20 2.70 9.18
N PHE A 134 11.13 3.86 9.82
CA PHE A 134 12.19 4.41 10.65
C PHE A 134 12.53 3.46 11.81
N ILE A 135 11.53 3.06 12.60
CA ILE A 135 11.71 2.15 13.74
C ILE A 135 12.32 0.82 13.28
N ARG A 136 11.81 0.24 12.19
CA ARG A 136 12.35 -1.01 11.63
C ARG A 136 13.81 -0.86 11.19
N SER A 137 14.13 0.23 10.50
CA SER A 137 15.48 0.50 10.00
C SER A 137 16.46 0.77 11.15
N LEU A 138 16.03 1.53 12.16
CA LEU A 138 16.80 1.82 13.36
C LEU A 138 17.11 0.55 14.14
N ARG A 139 16.12 -0.32 14.35
CA ARG A 139 16.34 -1.63 14.99
C ARG A 139 17.43 -2.42 14.26
N ILE A 140 17.35 -2.53 12.95
CA ILE A 140 18.34 -3.30 12.17
C ILE A 140 19.73 -2.65 12.23
N LEU A 141 19.81 -1.32 12.23
CA LEU A 141 21.07 -0.58 12.31
C LEU A 141 21.77 -0.70 13.68
N VAL A 142 20.99 -0.85 14.75
CA VAL A 142 21.51 -1.07 16.12
C VAL A 142 22.04 -2.50 16.28
N PHE A 143 21.31 -3.51 15.77
CA PHE A 143 21.64 -4.92 15.99
C PHE A 143 22.54 -5.56 14.92
N LYS A 144 22.71 -4.95 13.74
CA LYS A 144 23.46 -5.53 12.61
C LYS A 144 24.63 -4.63 12.19
N SER A 145 25.67 -5.24 11.60
CA SER A 145 26.83 -4.50 11.11
C SER A 145 26.42 -3.37 10.15
N ARG A 146 26.92 -2.17 10.43
CA ARG A 146 26.68 -0.97 9.62
C ARG A 146 27.44 -1.09 8.30
N SER A 147 26.76 -0.78 7.21
CA SER A 147 27.37 -0.65 5.89
C SER A 147 26.85 0.66 5.29
N TYR A 148 27.75 1.56 4.93
CA TYR A 148 27.36 2.86 4.37
C TYR A 148 27.03 2.72 2.89
N PRO A 149 25.93 3.34 2.41
CA PRO A 149 25.61 3.36 0.99
C PRO A 149 26.60 4.25 0.23
N HIS A 150 26.81 3.95 -1.05
CA HIS A 150 27.54 4.86 -1.92
C HIS A 150 26.74 6.18 -2.07
N PRO A 151 27.36 7.37 -1.97
CA PRO A 151 26.63 8.64 -1.98
C PRO A 151 25.71 8.84 -3.19
N ALA A 152 26.14 8.38 -4.38
CA ALA A 152 25.33 8.46 -5.60
C ALA A 152 24.07 7.57 -5.55
N GLU A 153 24.17 6.37 -4.97
CA GLU A 153 23.01 5.48 -4.81
C GLU A 153 22.03 6.05 -3.77
N PHE A 154 22.57 6.64 -2.70
CA PHE A 154 21.76 7.34 -1.70
C PHE A 154 21.03 8.54 -2.30
N LEU A 155 21.71 9.37 -3.10
CA LEU A 155 21.10 10.52 -3.76
C LEU A 155 20.01 10.11 -4.75
N ALA A 156 20.27 9.07 -5.57
CA ALA A 156 19.28 8.54 -6.49
C ALA A 156 18.03 8.03 -5.74
N LEU A 157 18.22 7.27 -4.65
CA LEU A 157 17.13 6.78 -3.81
C LEU A 157 16.38 7.93 -3.12
N LEU A 158 17.08 8.97 -2.68
CA LEU A 158 16.47 10.15 -2.06
C LEU A 158 15.54 10.86 -3.05
N VAL A 159 15.99 11.08 -4.29
CA VAL A 159 15.16 11.72 -5.32
C VAL A 159 13.93 10.87 -5.63
N THR A 160 14.11 9.57 -5.86
CA THR A 160 13.01 8.67 -6.25
C THR A 160 12.00 8.43 -5.13
N GLU A 161 12.41 8.51 -3.86
CA GLU A 161 11.51 8.45 -2.70
C GLU A 161 10.85 9.78 -2.35
N SER A 162 11.42 10.91 -2.80
CA SER A 162 10.87 12.25 -2.56
C SER A 162 9.71 12.58 -3.51
N LEU A 163 9.79 12.18 -4.79
CA LEU A 163 8.75 12.46 -5.78
C LEU A 163 7.36 11.95 -5.36
N PRO A 164 7.19 10.71 -4.85
CA PRO A 164 5.88 10.23 -4.39
C PRO A 164 5.36 10.97 -3.17
N ALA A 165 6.24 11.45 -2.28
CA ALA A 165 5.83 12.25 -1.12
C ALA A 165 5.21 13.59 -1.60
N ILE A 166 5.84 14.24 -2.56
CA ILE A 166 5.32 15.46 -3.20
C ILE A 166 3.99 15.16 -3.91
N GLY A 167 3.97 14.15 -4.78
CA GLY A 167 2.78 13.78 -5.55
C GLY A 167 1.58 13.43 -4.66
N SER A 168 1.83 12.73 -3.54
CA SER A 168 0.77 12.34 -2.61
C SER A 168 0.23 13.52 -1.81
N SER A 169 1.07 14.50 -1.45
CA SER A 169 0.62 15.74 -0.82
C SER A 169 -0.29 16.54 -1.77
N LEU A 170 0.12 16.69 -3.03
CA LEU A 170 -0.70 17.34 -4.05
C LEU A 170 -2.02 16.60 -4.29
N LEU A 171 -2.00 15.27 -4.34
CA LEU A 171 -3.22 14.47 -4.50
C LEU A 171 -4.19 14.70 -3.33
N VAL A 172 -3.72 14.62 -2.08
CA VAL A 172 -4.57 14.67 -0.89
C VAL A 172 -5.12 16.05 -0.58
N PHE A 173 -4.33 17.11 -0.74
CA PHE A 173 -4.72 18.46 -0.32
C PHE A 173 -5.22 19.36 -1.46
N ASN A 174 -4.89 19.02 -2.72
CA ASN A 174 -5.28 19.87 -3.86
C ASN A 174 -6.28 19.19 -4.79
N VAL A 175 -6.10 17.89 -5.10
CA VAL A 175 -6.93 17.19 -6.07
C VAL A 175 -8.18 16.58 -5.42
N LEU A 176 -7.98 15.70 -4.42
CA LEU A 176 -9.06 14.96 -3.77
C LEU A 176 -10.14 15.84 -3.11
N PRO A 177 -9.83 17.01 -2.51
CA PRO A 177 -10.85 17.86 -1.91
C PRO A 177 -11.72 18.57 -2.95
N GLU A 178 -11.22 18.79 -4.17
CA GLU A 178 -11.95 19.50 -5.23
C GLU A 178 -12.87 18.59 -6.04
N ILE A 179 -12.53 17.30 -6.12
CA ILE A 179 -13.34 16.31 -6.84
C ILE A 179 -14.34 15.61 -5.92
N ASP A 180 -15.42 15.10 -6.50
CA ASP A 180 -16.37 14.25 -5.78
C ASP A 180 -15.71 12.96 -5.29
N VAL A 181 -16.20 12.41 -4.18
CA VAL A 181 -15.65 11.19 -3.57
C VAL A 181 -15.60 10.01 -4.54
N ILE A 182 -16.62 9.88 -5.40
CA ILE A 182 -16.76 8.80 -6.38
C ILE A 182 -15.69 8.95 -7.49
N ARG A 183 -15.51 10.17 -8.00
CA ARG A 183 -14.48 10.48 -9.01
C ARG A 183 -13.07 10.30 -8.43
N GLY A 184 -12.86 10.68 -7.17
CA GLY A 184 -11.62 10.45 -6.44
C GLY A 184 -11.30 8.96 -6.28
N ALA A 185 -12.28 8.13 -5.93
CA ALA A 185 -12.10 6.68 -5.88
C ALA A 185 -11.68 6.11 -7.24
N MET A 186 -12.31 6.54 -8.34
CA MET A 186 -11.95 6.11 -9.70
C MET A 186 -10.55 6.54 -10.11
N LEU A 187 -10.15 7.76 -9.76
CA LEU A 187 -8.82 8.29 -10.07
C LEU A 187 -7.70 7.43 -9.47
N THR A 188 -7.94 6.78 -8.32
CA THR A 188 -6.93 5.89 -7.72
C THR A 188 -6.54 4.70 -8.61
N ASN A 189 -7.36 4.33 -9.60
CA ASN A 189 -7.01 3.28 -10.56
C ASN A 189 -5.97 3.73 -11.61
N ALA A 190 -5.80 5.04 -11.81
CA ALA A 190 -4.92 5.60 -12.83
C ALA A 190 -3.48 5.85 -12.34
N MET A 191 -3.08 5.27 -11.20
CA MET A 191 -1.81 5.56 -10.52
C MET A 191 -0.59 4.76 -11.04
N SER A 192 -0.71 4.08 -12.19
CA SER A 192 0.30 3.10 -12.65
C SER A 192 1.01 3.48 -13.95
N VAL A 193 1.09 4.78 -14.27
CA VAL A 193 1.65 5.30 -15.53
C VAL A 193 3.13 4.94 -15.72
N VAL A 194 3.98 5.24 -14.73
CA VAL A 194 5.43 4.94 -14.81
C VAL A 194 5.69 3.43 -14.89
N PRO A 195 5.09 2.59 -14.03
CA PRO A 195 5.15 1.13 -14.20
C PRO A 195 4.73 0.62 -15.58
N GLY A 196 3.66 1.18 -16.16
CA GLY A 196 3.19 0.84 -17.50
C GLY A 196 4.22 1.18 -18.58
N LEU A 197 4.85 2.35 -18.49
CA LEU A 197 5.92 2.77 -19.41
C LEU A 197 7.13 1.84 -19.34
N GLU A 198 7.59 1.48 -18.15
CA GLU A 198 8.73 0.58 -17.95
C GLU A 198 8.46 -0.83 -18.52
N LEU A 199 7.22 -1.30 -18.43
CA LEU A 199 6.83 -2.60 -18.99
C LEU A 199 6.91 -2.62 -20.53
N ILE A 200 6.51 -1.52 -21.18
CA ILE A 200 6.66 -1.31 -22.63
C ILE A 200 8.14 -1.33 -23.01
N LEU A 201 8.97 -0.53 -22.33
CA LEU A 201 10.41 -0.45 -22.60
C LEU A 201 11.08 -1.83 -22.49
N PHE A 202 10.67 -2.63 -21.50
CA PHE A 202 11.15 -4.00 -21.35
C PHE A 202 10.76 -4.91 -22.51
N ASN A 203 9.49 -4.87 -22.93
CA ASN A 203 8.97 -5.77 -23.96
C ASN A 203 9.38 -5.34 -25.38
N MET A 204 9.69 -4.06 -25.62
CA MET A 204 10.25 -3.58 -26.89
C MET A 204 11.59 -4.22 -27.23
N TYR A 205 12.40 -4.57 -26.22
CA TYR A 205 13.71 -5.18 -26.43
C TYR A 205 13.62 -6.69 -26.77
N SER A 206 12.42 -7.24 -26.90
CA SER A 206 12.17 -8.68 -26.99
C SER A 206 11.70 -9.11 -28.37
N THR A 207 12.44 -9.98 -29.05
CA THR A 207 12.13 -10.43 -30.43
C THR A 207 11.06 -11.54 -30.54
N LYS A 208 10.48 -12.03 -29.42
CA LYS A 208 9.54 -13.18 -29.43
C LYS A 208 8.10 -12.75 -29.78
N ARG A 209 7.39 -13.53 -30.62
CA ARG A 209 5.99 -13.27 -31.05
C ARG A 209 4.98 -13.18 -29.90
N SER A 210 5.12 -14.00 -28.85
CA SER A 210 4.28 -13.89 -27.63
C SER A 210 4.48 -12.57 -26.88
N VAL A 211 5.65 -11.95 -27.02
CA VAL A 211 5.98 -10.66 -26.42
C VAL A 211 5.44 -9.50 -27.24
N SER A 212 5.23 -9.67 -28.55
CA SER A 212 4.55 -8.66 -29.38
C SER A 212 3.08 -8.47 -28.97
N MET A 213 2.34 -9.54 -28.66
CA MET A 213 0.98 -9.41 -28.12
C MET A 213 0.95 -8.77 -26.73
N ALA A 214 1.92 -9.12 -25.88
CA ALA A 214 2.05 -8.47 -24.57
C ALA A 214 2.35 -6.97 -24.71
N LEU A 215 3.22 -6.59 -25.65
CA LEU A 215 3.54 -5.19 -25.94
C LEU A 215 2.32 -4.39 -26.38
N VAL A 216 1.47 -4.94 -27.26
CA VAL A 216 0.21 -4.28 -27.67
C VAL A 216 -0.69 -4.04 -26.47
N ALA A 217 -0.84 -5.03 -25.59
CA ALA A 217 -1.62 -4.89 -24.37
C ALA A 217 -0.99 -3.90 -23.37
N ASP A 218 0.34 -3.83 -23.28
CA ASP A 218 1.04 -2.84 -22.45
C ASP A 218 0.81 -1.41 -22.97
N ILE A 219 0.87 -1.21 -24.29
CA ILE A 219 0.57 0.09 -24.93
C ILE A 219 -0.89 0.48 -24.68
N ALA A 220 -1.83 -0.45 -24.87
CA ALA A 220 -3.25 -0.21 -24.60
C ALA A 220 -3.49 0.13 -23.12
N ALA A 221 -2.82 -0.57 -22.19
CA ALA A 221 -2.90 -0.29 -20.77
C ALA A 221 -2.35 1.10 -20.43
N LEU A 222 -1.24 1.53 -21.02
CA LEU A 222 -0.69 2.87 -20.82
C LEU A 222 -1.62 3.95 -21.37
N ILE A 223 -2.18 3.77 -22.58
CA ILE A 223 -3.16 4.69 -23.16
C ILE A 223 -4.37 4.83 -22.25
N ALA A 224 -4.88 3.71 -21.72
CA ALA A 224 -5.97 3.74 -20.76
C ALA A 224 -5.60 4.53 -19.49
N GLN A 225 -4.42 4.33 -18.91
CA GLN A 225 -3.97 5.09 -17.73
C GLN A 225 -3.83 6.60 -18.03
N VAL A 226 -3.24 6.96 -19.17
CA VAL A 226 -3.06 8.36 -19.59
C VAL A 226 -4.39 9.02 -19.93
N SER A 227 -5.40 8.28 -20.38
CA SER A 227 -6.72 8.84 -20.68
C SER A 227 -7.37 9.50 -19.46
N ALA A 228 -7.04 9.06 -18.24
CA ALA A 228 -7.51 9.70 -17.00
C ALA A 228 -7.03 11.16 -16.86
N PHE A 229 -5.88 11.52 -17.47
CA PHE A 229 -5.33 12.87 -17.43
C PHE A 229 -6.14 13.87 -18.24
N VAL A 230 -6.85 13.38 -19.26
CA VAL A 230 -7.61 14.20 -20.20
C VAL A 230 -9.10 14.13 -19.88
N ALA A 231 -9.61 12.95 -19.51
CA ALA A 231 -11.01 12.74 -19.17
C ALA A 231 -11.45 13.64 -18.01
N TRP A 232 -10.66 13.76 -16.93
CA TRP A 232 -11.09 14.51 -15.75
C TRP A 232 -11.06 16.03 -15.91
N PRO A 233 -10.00 16.66 -16.47
CA PRO A 233 -10.02 18.11 -16.72
C PRO A 233 -11.05 18.56 -17.76
N LEU A 234 -11.48 17.66 -18.66
CA LEU A 234 -12.55 17.96 -19.63
C LEU A 234 -13.96 17.79 -19.05
N LEU A 235 -14.14 16.93 -18.05
CA LEU A 235 -15.42 16.66 -17.39
C LEU A 235 -15.71 17.61 -16.23
N ALA A 236 -14.76 18.46 -15.87
CA ALA A 236 -14.92 19.43 -14.80
C ALA A 236 -14.89 20.84 -15.41
N ASP A 237 -15.98 21.56 -15.22
CA ASP A 237 -16.23 22.88 -15.79
C ASP A 237 -15.21 23.92 -15.27
N GLY A 238 -14.07 24.06 -15.94
CA GLY A 238 -13.18 25.23 -15.86
C GLY A 238 -12.24 25.33 -14.65
N ASP A 239 -12.24 24.36 -13.72
CA ASP A 239 -11.35 24.40 -12.55
C ASP A 239 -9.88 24.10 -12.90
N SER A 240 -9.07 25.16 -12.97
CA SER A 240 -7.63 25.07 -13.29
C SER A 240 -6.83 24.20 -12.31
N THR A 241 -7.33 23.97 -11.10
CA THR A 241 -6.70 23.13 -10.07
C THR A 241 -6.62 21.65 -10.50
N LEU A 242 -7.51 21.19 -11.38
CA LEU A 242 -7.57 19.79 -11.81
C LEU A 242 -6.45 19.41 -12.80
N TRP A 243 -5.77 20.38 -13.39
CA TRP A 243 -4.54 20.15 -14.15
C TRP A 243 -3.37 19.65 -13.29
N LEU A 244 -3.54 19.60 -11.98
CA LEU A 244 -2.59 18.96 -11.06
C LEU A 244 -2.75 17.43 -10.99
N ILE A 245 -3.81 16.86 -11.57
CA ILE A 245 -4.04 15.41 -11.63
C ILE A 245 -2.89 14.68 -12.34
N PRO A 246 -2.46 15.05 -13.57
CA PRO A 246 -1.37 14.37 -14.24
C PRO A 246 -0.06 14.47 -13.47
N VAL A 247 0.22 15.66 -12.91
CA VAL A 247 1.43 15.92 -12.12
C VAL A 247 1.48 15.02 -10.89
N SER A 248 0.43 15.03 -10.06
CA SER A 248 0.36 14.20 -8.85
C SER A 248 0.46 12.70 -9.16
N THR A 249 -0.26 12.24 -10.18
CA THR A 249 -0.31 10.83 -10.57
C THR A 249 1.04 10.31 -11.09
N ILE A 250 1.74 11.09 -11.92
CA ILE A 250 3.08 10.75 -12.42
C ILE A 250 4.09 10.71 -11.27
N LEU A 251 4.08 11.73 -10.40
CA LEU A 251 4.97 11.81 -9.23
C LEU A 251 4.78 10.62 -8.27
N ILE A 252 3.55 10.21 -8.02
CA ILE A 252 3.23 9.02 -7.22
C ILE A 252 3.74 7.75 -7.92
N SER A 253 3.50 7.63 -9.23
CA SER A 253 3.90 6.47 -10.03
C SER A 253 5.42 6.21 -10.00
N PHE A 254 6.23 7.27 -9.93
CA PHE A 254 7.68 7.15 -9.76
C PHE A 254 8.08 6.39 -8.50
N GLY A 255 7.22 6.26 -7.50
CA GLY A 255 7.57 5.52 -6.28
C GLY A 255 7.79 4.03 -6.51
N TRP A 256 7.17 3.45 -7.52
CA TRP A 256 7.25 2.02 -7.80
C TRP A 256 8.18 1.68 -8.95
N TRP A 257 8.80 2.68 -9.58
CA TRP A 257 9.61 2.50 -10.79
C TRP A 257 10.69 1.42 -10.63
N GLU A 258 11.43 1.39 -9.51
CA GLU A 258 12.52 0.42 -9.25
C GLU A 258 12.07 -1.04 -9.33
N ASN A 259 10.78 -1.30 -9.14
CA ASN A 259 10.24 -2.65 -9.23
C ASN A 259 10.06 -3.14 -10.68
N PHE A 260 9.91 -2.23 -11.64
CA PHE A 260 9.60 -2.52 -13.05
C PHE A 260 10.81 -2.37 -13.99
N ILE A 261 11.92 -1.81 -13.51
CA ILE A 261 13.16 -1.67 -14.28
C ILE A 261 13.76 -3.03 -14.65
N SER A 262 14.22 -3.14 -15.91
CA SER A 262 15.00 -4.28 -16.41
C SER A 262 16.51 -4.04 -16.39
N GLU A 263 17.29 -5.10 -16.14
CA GLU A 263 18.76 -5.08 -16.23
C GLU A 263 19.29 -4.94 -17.67
N THR A 264 18.43 -5.09 -18.67
CA THR A 264 18.75 -4.99 -20.10
C THR A 264 18.50 -3.60 -20.68
N SER A 265 18.22 -2.60 -19.85
CA SER A 265 17.95 -1.24 -20.32
C SER A 265 19.15 -0.67 -21.09
N ALA A 266 18.87 0.03 -22.20
CA ALA A 266 19.89 0.72 -23.00
C ALA A 266 20.57 1.86 -22.23
N ILE A 267 19.87 2.45 -21.26
CA ILE A 267 20.38 3.54 -20.42
C ILE A 267 21.28 2.95 -19.32
N GLU A 268 22.52 3.41 -19.26
CA GLU A 268 23.52 2.92 -18.32
C GLU A 268 23.17 3.21 -16.85
N PHE A 269 22.61 4.39 -16.58
CA PHE A 269 22.11 4.76 -15.25
C PHE A 269 21.05 3.76 -14.74
N VAL A 270 20.05 3.47 -15.58
CA VAL A 270 18.95 2.54 -15.27
C VAL A 270 19.48 1.13 -15.03
N ARG A 271 20.45 0.69 -15.83
CA ARG A 271 21.10 -0.62 -15.67
C ARG A 271 21.88 -0.73 -14.36
N ASN A 272 22.56 0.33 -13.94
CA ASN A 272 23.30 0.35 -12.67
C ASN A 272 22.34 0.29 -11.47
N MET A 273 21.24 1.04 -11.52
CA MET A 273 20.17 0.97 -10.51
C MET A 273 19.50 -0.41 -10.48
N ALA A 274 19.26 -1.02 -11.64
CA ALA A 274 18.72 -2.37 -11.75
C ALA A 274 19.63 -3.43 -11.10
N LYS A 275 20.96 -3.30 -11.25
CA LYS A 275 21.93 -4.21 -10.60
C LYS A 275 21.95 -4.04 -9.08
N SER A 276 21.82 -2.80 -8.58
CA SER A 276 21.72 -2.48 -7.15
C SER A 276 20.41 -2.98 -6.50
N ARG A 277 19.44 -3.48 -7.29
CA ARG A 277 18.19 -4.14 -6.83
C ARG A 277 18.40 -5.55 -6.28
N LYS A 278 19.41 -6.30 -6.74
CA LYS A 278 19.50 -7.76 -6.56
C LYS A 278 19.69 -8.19 -5.10
N SER A 279 20.28 -7.33 -4.26
CA SER A 279 20.23 -7.49 -2.81
C SER A 279 19.49 -6.32 -2.15
N PHE A 280 18.85 -6.58 -1.01
CA PHE A 280 18.55 -5.52 -0.05
C PHE A 280 19.72 -5.47 0.91
N PRO A 281 20.80 -4.75 0.59
CA PRO A 281 21.95 -4.68 1.47
C PRO A 281 21.56 -3.97 2.75
N ASN A 282 22.30 -4.23 3.83
CA ASN A 282 22.14 -3.49 5.09
C ASN A 282 22.28 -1.97 4.87
N SER A 283 22.97 -1.52 3.81
CA SER A 283 23.08 -0.11 3.44
C SER A 283 21.75 0.54 3.06
N LYS A 284 20.77 -0.20 2.50
CA LYS A 284 19.43 0.34 2.24
C LYS A 284 18.70 0.69 3.54
N TYR A 285 18.86 -0.11 4.60
CA TYR A 285 18.26 0.20 5.90
C TYR A 285 18.83 1.50 6.49
N PHE A 286 20.13 1.75 6.33
CA PHE A 286 20.72 3.04 6.69
C PHE A 286 20.08 4.19 5.90
N SER A 287 19.93 4.03 4.57
CA SER A 287 19.27 5.05 3.74
C SER A 287 17.83 5.30 4.16
N TYR A 288 17.03 4.26 4.38
CA TYR A 288 15.61 4.38 4.79
C TYR A 288 15.44 4.98 6.18
N ALA A 289 16.42 4.85 7.09
CA ALA A 289 16.37 5.53 8.38
C ALA A 289 16.41 7.06 8.23
N ILE A 290 17.14 7.58 7.25
CA ILE A 290 17.21 9.02 6.97
C ILE A 290 16.05 9.45 6.06
N ILE A 291 15.81 8.68 4.99
CA ILE A 291 14.80 9.00 3.97
C ILE A 291 13.38 9.01 4.55
N SER A 292 13.03 8.11 5.48
CA SER A 292 11.70 8.10 6.11
C SER A 292 11.37 9.42 6.83
N ILE A 293 12.35 9.99 7.56
CA ILE A 293 12.20 11.30 8.21
C ILE A 293 12.08 12.39 7.16
N LEU A 294 12.97 12.39 6.16
CA LEU A 294 12.95 13.38 5.08
C LEU A 294 11.63 13.35 4.29
N LYS A 295 11.04 12.18 4.06
CA LYS A 295 9.73 12.04 3.40
C LYS A 295 8.62 12.69 4.20
N CYS A 296 8.62 12.54 5.53
CA CYS A 296 7.66 13.22 6.39
C CYS A 296 7.84 14.75 6.29
N CYS A 297 9.08 15.23 6.33
CA CYS A 297 9.39 16.65 6.19
C CYS A 297 9.00 17.20 4.81
N ILE A 298 9.29 16.47 3.73
CA ILE A 298 8.95 16.86 2.35
C ILE A 298 7.43 16.87 2.15
N PHE A 299 6.73 15.86 2.65
CA PHE A 299 5.26 15.82 2.60
C PHE A 299 4.64 17.00 3.36
N PHE A 300 5.15 17.30 4.56
CA PHE A 300 4.71 18.44 5.35
C PHE A 300 5.00 19.78 4.65
N ALA A 301 6.24 19.99 4.19
CA ALA A 301 6.65 21.20 3.50
C ALA A 301 5.88 21.42 2.21
N THR A 302 5.62 20.36 1.43
CA THR A 302 4.80 20.42 0.21
C THR A 302 3.37 20.81 0.53
N THR A 303 2.80 20.26 1.61
CA THR A 303 1.43 20.58 2.05
C THR A 303 1.31 22.04 2.47
N VAL A 304 2.27 22.53 3.25
CA VAL A 304 2.31 23.93 3.68
C VAL A 304 2.49 24.86 2.49
N ALA A 305 3.40 24.55 1.57
CA ALA A 305 3.63 25.33 0.37
C ALA A 305 2.40 25.33 -0.55
N SER A 306 1.74 24.17 -0.74
CA SER A 306 0.58 24.07 -1.63
C SER A 306 -0.62 24.84 -1.10
N LEU A 307 -0.89 24.77 0.20
CA LEU A 307 -1.96 25.56 0.84
C LEU A 307 -1.65 27.06 0.82
N TYR A 308 -0.39 27.46 1.05
CA TYR A 308 0.02 28.86 0.98
C TYR A 308 -0.14 29.42 -0.44
N ILE A 309 0.28 28.69 -1.47
CA ILE A 309 0.14 29.12 -2.88
C ILE A 309 -1.33 29.29 -3.28
N ARG A 310 -2.22 28.42 -2.78
CA ARG A 310 -3.65 28.46 -3.13
C ARG A 310 -4.43 29.53 -2.38
N GLU A 311 -4.13 29.74 -1.10
CA GLU A 311 -5.00 30.51 -0.20
C GLU A 311 -4.36 31.81 0.30
N GLY A 312 -3.07 32.01 0.04
CA GLY A 312 -2.28 33.17 0.46
C GLY A 312 -2.04 33.27 1.98
N THR A 313 -2.80 32.53 2.79
CA THR A 313 -2.73 32.56 4.25
C THR A 313 -2.69 31.13 4.80
N ILE A 314 -1.77 30.89 5.74
CA ILE A 314 -1.62 29.59 6.40
C ILE A 314 -1.68 29.67 7.93
N GLY A 315 -1.85 30.89 8.46
CA GLY A 315 -1.91 31.14 9.90
C GLY A 315 -3.00 30.32 10.60
N TYR A 316 -4.11 30.01 9.91
CA TYR A 316 -5.20 29.20 10.49
C TYR A 316 -4.76 27.80 10.95
N MET A 317 -3.76 27.19 10.29
CA MET A 317 -3.25 25.87 10.66
C MET A 317 -2.45 25.88 11.97
N PHE A 318 -1.74 26.98 12.24
CA PHE A 318 -0.78 27.08 13.35
C PHE A 318 -1.32 27.88 14.52
N ASN A 319 -2.06 28.97 14.27
CA ASN A 319 -2.54 29.88 15.31
C ASN A 319 -3.53 29.20 16.27
N ASN A 320 -4.30 28.23 15.78
CA ASN A 320 -5.32 27.52 16.55
C ASN A 320 -4.96 26.06 16.85
N PHE A 321 -3.68 25.67 16.76
CA PHE A 321 -3.27 24.26 16.89
C PHE A 321 -3.79 23.58 18.16
N THR A 322 -3.75 24.26 19.31
CA THR A 322 -4.27 23.69 20.57
C THR A 322 -5.79 23.57 20.56
N ALA A 323 -6.50 24.51 19.91
CA ALA A 323 -7.95 24.48 19.77
C ALA A 323 -8.41 23.42 18.76
N THR A 324 -7.57 23.08 17.77
CA THR A 324 -7.79 22.03 16.77
C THR A 324 -8.02 20.65 17.39
N PHE A 325 -7.35 20.33 18.51
CA PHE A 325 -7.53 19.07 19.25
C PHE A 325 -8.47 19.19 20.45
N GLY A 326 -9.23 20.28 20.53
CA GLY A 326 -10.26 20.48 21.54
C GLY A 326 -11.65 20.58 20.93
N ASN A 327 -12.67 20.33 21.75
CA ASN A 327 -14.05 20.58 21.36
C ASN A 327 -14.24 22.09 21.14
N HIS A 328 -14.65 22.46 19.94
CA HIS A 328 -14.88 23.84 19.55
C HIS A 328 -16.30 24.03 19.04
N ARG A 329 -16.79 25.26 19.15
CA ARG A 329 -18.15 25.62 18.75
C ARG A 329 -18.18 25.92 17.26
N MET A 330 -19.18 25.39 16.58
CA MET A 330 -19.45 25.65 15.16
C MET A 330 -20.86 26.21 15.03
N MET A 331 -21.12 27.00 13.99
CA MET A 331 -22.40 27.65 13.79
C MET A 331 -23.09 27.08 12.56
N VAL A 332 -24.35 26.70 12.74
CA VAL A 332 -25.23 26.27 11.65
C VAL A 332 -26.18 27.41 11.32
N THR A 333 -26.30 27.77 10.06
CA THR A 333 -27.18 28.86 9.60
C THR A 333 -28.51 28.29 9.12
N GLU A 334 -29.60 28.89 9.58
CA GLU A 334 -30.93 28.62 9.04
C GLU A 334 -31.08 29.24 7.65
N VAL A 335 -31.59 28.45 6.70
CA VAL A 335 -31.86 28.90 5.34
C VAL A 335 -33.32 28.68 4.98
N ILE A 336 -33.88 29.59 4.19
CA ILE A 336 -35.24 29.48 3.67
C ILE A 336 -35.14 29.02 2.21
N PRO A 337 -35.74 27.88 1.84
CA PRO A 337 -35.70 27.41 0.47
C PRO A 337 -36.52 28.32 -0.45
N THR A 338 -35.88 28.81 -1.50
CA THR A 338 -36.52 29.63 -2.53
C THR A 338 -37.22 28.70 -3.52
N ILE A 339 -38.56 28.76 -3.58
CA ILE A 339 -39.37 27.87 -4.42
C ILE A 339 -39.29 28.35 -5.89
N SER A 340 -38.19 28.04 -6.57
CA SER A 340 -38.08 28.10 -8.03
C SER A 340 -37.95 26.68 -8.56
N GLY A 341 -39.02 26.17 -9.16
CA GLY A 341 -39.34 24.74 -9.27
C GLY A 341 -38.53 23.88 -10.23
N ILE A 342 -37.19 23.86 -10.17
CA ILE A 342 -36.40 22.88 -10.94
C ILE A 342 -35.32 22.14 -10.11
N SER A 343 -34.91 22.62 -8.93
CA SER A 343 -34.07 21.82 -8.03
C SER A 343 -33.98 22.41 -6.62
N ASN A 344 -34.14 21.59 -5.58
CA ASN A 344 -33.88 21.96 -4.18
C ASN A 344 -32.37 22.02 -3.89
N GLY A 345 -31.62 22.77 -4.70
CA GLY A 345 -30.18 22.95 -4.54
C GLY A 345 -29.85 23.94 -3.42
N VAL A 346 -28.73 23.72 -2.74
CA VAL A 346 -28.20 24.62 -1.68
C VAL A 346 -27.87 26.00 -2.25
N ASP A 347 -27.56 26.07 -3.55
CA ASP A 347 -27.06 27.28 -4.22
C ASP A 347 -28.11 28.39 -4.34
N ASP A 348 -29.40 28.05 -4.24
CA ASP A 348 -30.50 29.01 -4.34
C ASP A 348 -31.02 29.49 -2.98
N ALA A 349 -30.54 28.94 -1.85
CA ALA A 349 -31.13 29.18 -0.54
C ALA A 349 -30.67 30.52 0.09
N VAL A 350 -31.63 31.32 0.58
CA VAL A 350 -31.34 32.62 1.23
C VAL A 350 -31.19 32.43 2.74
N SER A 351 -30.09 32.95 3.31
CA SER A 351 -29.82 32.88 4.76
C SER A 351 -30.80 33.74 5.55
N SER A 352 -31.44 33.13 6.56
CA SER A 352 -32.33 33.82 7.51
C SER A 352 -31.53 34.64 8.56
N GLY A 353 -30.20 34.45 8.63
CA GLY A 353 -29.33 35.11 9.61
C GLY A 353 -29.37 34.51 11.02
N VAL A 354 -30.31 33.60 11.29
CA VAL A 354 -30.39 32.86 12.56
C VAL A 354 -29.33 31.75 12.58
N THR A 355 -28.53 31.73 13.64
CA THR A 355 -27.47 30.72 13.83
C THR A 355 -27.70 29.89 15.08
N GLN A 356 -27.43 28.59 14.98
CA GLN A 356 -27.50 27.65 16.10
C GLN A 356 -26.11 27.06 16.38
N PRO A 357 -25.64 27.08 17.64
CA PRO A 357 -24.34 26.53 17.99
C PRO A 357 -24.39 24.99 18.09
N ILE A 358 -23.47 24.33 17.39
CA ILE A 358 -23.17 22.90 17.52
C ILE A 358 -21.73 22.73 18.02
N TYR A 359 -21.41 21.55 18.56
CA TYR A 359 -20.07 21.25 19.09
C TYR A 359 -19.39 20.18 18.24
N SER A 360 -18.10 20.35 18.00
CA SER A 360 -17.28 19.30 17.36
C SER A 360 -16.98 18.18 18.36
N ASP A 361 -16.87 16.96 17.82
CA ASP A 361 -16.45 15.78 18.58
C ASP A 361 -15.08 15.30 18.10
N ILE A 362 -14.04 15.71 18.83
CA ILE A 362 -12.65 15.30 18.56
C ILE A 362 -12.42 13.80 18.77
N THR A 363 -13.17 13.17 19.68
CA THR A 363 -13.00 11.74 19.97
C THR A 363 -13.40 10.92 18.76
N LEU A 364 -14.47 11.31 18.08
CA LEU A 364 -14.88 10.66 16.84
C LEU A 364 -13.85 10.86 15.72
N GLN A 365 -13.35 12.09 15.52
CA GLN A 365 -12.35 12.40 14.50
C GLN A 365 -11.06 11.57 14.68
N LEU A 366 -10.57 11.49 15.92
CA LEU A 366 -9.42 10.65 16.29
C LEU A 366 -9.72 9.16 16.10
N SER A 367 -10.95 8.72 16.38
CA SER A 367 -11.38 7.33 16.15
C SER A 367 -11.38 6.98 14.66
N ILE A 368 -11.91 7.86 13.80
CA ILE A 368 -11.90 7.72 12.34
C ILE A 368 -10.46 7.60 11.83
N TRP A 369 -9.59 8.51 12.29
CA TRP A 369 -8.17 8.51 11.94
C TRP A 369 -7.47 7.20 12.38
N PHE A 370 -7.69 6.76 13.62
CA PHE A 370 -7.11 5.53 14.14
C PHE A 370 -7.59 4.29 13.37
N VAL A 371 -8.90 4.18 13.09
CA VAL A 371 -9.45 3.08 12.30
C VAL A 371 -8.88 3.07 10.89
N CYS A 372 -8.70 4.23 10.26
CA CYS A 372 -8.07 4.35 8.94
C CYS A 372 -6.64 3.75 8.92
N ILE A 373 -5.83 4.08 9.93
CA ILE A 373 -4.45 3.58 10.07
C ILE A 373 -4.43 2.09 10.42
N ALA A 374 -5.25 1.67 11.38
CA ALA A 374 -5.30 0.29 11.84
C ALA A 374 -5.72 -0.65 10.70
N THR A 375 -6.76 -0.29 9.94
CA THR A 375 -7.21 -1.06 8.78
C THR A 375 -6.16 -1.11 7.67
N ALA A 376 -5.45 -0.01 7.39
CA ALA A 376 -4.32 -0.02 6.44
C ALA A 376 -3.21 -1.00 6.86
N TYR A 377 -2.84 -0.99 8.15
CA TYR A 377 -1.82 -1.88 8.69
C TYR A 377 -2.25 -3.35 8.66
N ILE A 378 -3.50 -3.65 9.05
CA ILE A 378 -4.07 -5.00 8.99
C ILE A 378 -4.08 -5.50 7.54
N CYS A 379 -4.49 -4.68 6.57
CA CYS A 379 -4.43 -5.02 5.16
C CYS A 379 -3.02 -5.41 4.73
N TYR A 380 -2.00 -4.60 5.07
CA TYR A 380 -0.61 -4.91 4.79
C TYR A 380 -0.13 -6.20 5.47
N ALA A 381 -0.52 -6.44 6.73
CA ALA A 381 -0.13 -7.63 7.48
C ALA A 381 -0.70 -8.91 6.85
N PHE A 382 -1.98 -8.92 6.49
CA PHE A 382 -2.64 -10.06 5.86
C PHE A 382 -2.20 -10.26 4.40
N ALA A 383 -1.94 -9.18 3.64
CA ALA A 383 -1.35 -9.26 2.31
C ALA A 383 0.06 -9.89 2.34
N LYS A 384 0.87 -9.56 3.35
CA LYS A 384 2.18 -10.20 3.56
C LYS A 384 2.03 -11.65 3.98
N PHE A 385 1.07 -11.95 4.86
CA PHE A 385 0.78 -13.31 5.30
C PHE A 385 0.38 -14.20 4.11
N SER A 386 -0.58 -13.77 3.29
CA SER A 386 -1.03 -14.52 2.11
C SER A 386 0.11 -14.80 1.11
N CYS A 387 1.02 -13.84 0.91
CA CYS A 387 2.22 -14.03 0.10
C CYS A 387 3.20 -15.06 0.70
N LYS A 388 3.36 -15.10 2.02
CA LYS A 388 4.26 -16.05 2.70
C LYS A 388 3.75 -17.49 2.66
N ILE A 389 2.43 -17.69 2.73
CA ILE A 389 1.80 -19.01 2.70
C ILE A 389 1.42 -19.47 1.28
N MET A 390 1.80 -18.70 0.25
CA MET A 390 1.65 -19.06 -1.17
C MET A 390 0.19 -19.07 -1.70
N ILE A 391 -0.75 -18.39 -1.04
CA ILE A 391 -2.18 -18.26 -1.47
C ILE A 391 -2.48 -16.92 -2.16
N GLN A 392 -1.45 -16.20 -2.58
CA GLN A 392 -1.53 -14.81 -3.04
C GLN A 392 -2.51 -14.58 -4.22
N GLY A 393 -2.77 -15.56 -5.09
CA GLY A 393 -3.70 -15.35 -6.20
C GLY A 393 -5.13 -15.08 -5.71
N ALA A 394 -5.66 -16.00 -4.90
CA ALA A 394 -7.03 -15.93 -4.41
C ALA A 394 -7.23 -14.94 -3.26
N SER A 395 -6.26 -14.80 -2.36
CA SER A 395 -6.43 -14.00 -1.12
C SER A 395 -5.68 -12.68 -1.09
N PHE A 396 -4.96 -12.33 -2.17
CA PHE A 396 -4.29 -11.03 -2.30
C PHE A 396 -4.57 -10.37 -3.64
N ALA A 397 -4.21 -11.00 -4.76
CA ALA A 397 -4.38 -10.42 -6.09
C ALA A 397 -5.86 -10.14 -6.41
N PHE A 398 -6.73 -11.12 -6.21
CA PHE A 398 -8.16 -10.98 -6.45
C PHE A 398 -8.82 -9.92 -5.55
N PRO A 399 -8.69 -9.96 -4.20
CA PRO A 399 -9.22 -8.91 -3.32
C PRO A 399 -8.75 -7.51 -3.69
N ILE A 400 -7.45 -7.33 -3.97
CA ILE A 400 -6.88 -6.02 -4.30
C ILE A 400 -7.42 -5.45 -5.61
N GLY A 401 -7.67 -6.29 -6.62
CA GLY A 401 -8.36 -5.87 -7.84
C GLY A 401 -9.83 -5.49 -7.62
N LEU A 402 -10.47 -6.01 -6.57
CA LEU A 402 -11.89 -5.78 -6.27
C LEU A 402 -12.14 -4.58 -5.32
N VAL A 403 -11.10 -4.05 -4.67
CA VAL A 403 -11.22 -2.94 -3.70
C VAL A 403 -11.96 -1.74 -4.27
N VAL A 404 -11.54 -1.25 -5.45
CA VAL A 404 -12.12 -0.03 -6.02
C VAL A 404 -13.56 -0.24 -6.52
N PRO A 405 -13.92 -1.33 -7.22
CA PRO A 405 -15.32 -1.65 -7.52
C PRO A 405 -16.22 -1.70 -6.28
N VAL A 406 -15.79 -2.38 -5.21
CA VAL A 406 -16.57 -2.49 -3.97
C VAL A 406 -16.70 -1.14 -3.28
N LEU A 407 -15.62 -0.35 -3.26
CA LEU A 407 -15.64 1.00 -2.71
C LEU A 407 -16.58 1.93 -3.47
N ILE A 408 -16.52 1.97 -4.81
CA ILE A 408 -17.39 2.81 -5.63
C ILE A 408 -18.85 2.40 -5.41
N THR A 409 -19.15 1.09 -5.41
CA THR A 409 -20.51 0.60 -5.16
C THR A 409 -21.01 1.02 -3.79
N GLY A 410 -20.17 0.88 -2.75
CA GLY A 410 -20.48 1.35 -1.40
C GLY A 410 -20.72 2.86 -1.33
N LEU A 411 -19.85 3.67 -1.95
CA LEU A 411 -19.98 5.13 -1.98
C LEU A 411 -21.24 5.58 -2.72
N VAL A 412 -21.58 4.97 -3.86
CA VAL A 412 -22.81 5.28 -4.61
C VAL A 412 -24.04 5.01 -3.74
N ILE A 413 -24.07 3.88 -3.04
CA ILE A 413 -25.18 3.54 -2.12
C ILE A 413 -25.25 4.55 -0.96
N PHE A 414 -24.11 4.85 -0.32
CA PHE A 414 -24.06 5.81 0.80
C PHE A 414 -24.49 7.22 0.39
N CYS A 415 -23.97 7.73 -0.74
CA CYS A 415 -24.34 9.03 -1.28
C CYS A 415 -25.80 9.06 -1.75
N GLY A 416 -26.31 7.97 -2.34
CA GLY A 416 -27.71 7.88 -2.77
C GLY A 416 -28.71 7.92 -1.61
N TYR A 417 -28.40 7.26 -0.49
CA TYR A 417 -29.23 7.36 0.72
C TYR A 417 -29.22 8.76 1.32
N PHE A 418 -28.05 9.39 1.44
CA PHE A 418 -27.94 10.76 1.97
C PHE A 418 -28.63 11.79 1.08
N ALA A 419 -28.55 11.63 -0.23
CA ALA A 419 -29.16 12.55 -1.16
C ALA A 419 -30.69 12.45 -1.18
N LYS A 420 -31.25 11.30 -0.78
CA LYS A 420 -32.71 11.12 -0.62
C LYS A 420 -33.23 11.64 0.72
N ASP A 421 -32.45 11.51 1.78
CA ASP A 421 -32.78 11.94 3.14
C ASP A 421 -31.50 12.44 3.83
N GLU A 422 -31.43 13.75 4.09
CA GLU A 422 -30.25 14.39 4.70
C GLU A 422 -30.00 13.87 6.14
N CYS A 423 -31.02 13.25 6.75
CA CYS A 423 -30.98 12.67 8.09
C CYS A 423 -30.75 11.15 8.12
N ALA A 424 -30.50 10.50 6.98
CA ALA A 424 -30.38 9.03 6.89
C ALA A 424 -29.36 8.41 7.87
N PHE A 425 -28.26 9.14 8.15
CA PHE A 425 -27.16 8.67 9.01
C PHE A 425 -27.15 9.29 10.41
N HIS A 426 -28.23 9.98 10.79
CA HIS A 426 -28.34 10.63 12.10
C HIS A 426 -28.16 9.62 13.24
N GLY A 427 -27.21 9.88 14.14
CA GLY A 427 -26.86 9.01 15.27
C GLY A 427 -25.68 8.06 15.04
N SER A 428 -25.30 7.77 13.78
CA SER A 428 -24.07 7.00 13.46
C SER A 428 -22.91 7.90 13.06
N ILE A 429 -23.18 8.90 12.21
CA ILE A 429 -22.21 9.90 11.77
C ILE A 429 -22.79 11.28 12.17
N PRO A 430 -21.99 12.19 12.77
CA PRO A 430 -22.46 13.54 13.06
C PRO A 430 -22.95 14.23 11.80
N SER A 431 -24.09 14.90 11.89
CA SER A 431 -24.77 15.49 10.74
C SER A 431 -24.00 16.62 10.05
N TYR A 432 -22.87 17.08 10.62
CA TYR A 432 -21.97 18.06 9.99
C TYR A 432 -20.86 17.40 9.15
N LEU A 433 -20.61 16.09 9.31
CA LEU A 433 -19.59 15.36 8.56
C LEU A 433 -20.24 14.47 7.50
N PHE A 434 -19.90 14.74 6.24
CA PHE A 434 -20.31 13.89 5.13
C PHE A 434 -19.29 13.92 3.99
N PHE A 435 -19.39 12.98 3.05
CA PHE A 435 -18.57 12.98 1.85
C PHE A 435 -18.85 14.21 0.97
N ASN A 436 -17.88 14.57 0.12
CA ASN A 436 -18.15 15.46 -1.01
C ASN A 436 -18.94 14.67 -2.06
N ALA A 437 -20.28 14.69 -1.93
CA ALA A 437 -21.19 13.89 -2.73
C ALA A 437 -21.64 14.67 -3.99
N PRO A 438 -21.73 14.00 -5.14
CA PRO A 438 -22.24 14.64 -6.35
C PRO A 438 -23.75 14.91 -6.25
N PRO A 439 -24.30 15.87 -7.02
CA PRO A 439 -25.74 16.16 -7.01
C PRO A 439 -26.58 14.97 -7.51
N LEU A 440 -27.86 14.90 -7.11
CA LEU A 440 -28.80 13.81 -7.48
C LEU A 440 -28.97 13.61 -8.98
N THR A 441 -29.02 14.69 -9.76
CA THR A 441 -29.10 14.65 -11.22
C THR A 441 -27.91 13.90 -11.80
N TYR A 442 -26.71 14.20 -11.30
CA TYR A 442 -25.49 13.52 -11.68
C TYR A 442 -25.44 12.06 -11.25
N LEU A 443 -26.09 11.62 -10.17
CA LEU A 443 -26.08 10.19 -9.80
C LEU A 443 -26.93 9.33 -10.76
N ASN A 444 -28.13 9.82 -11.13
CA ASN A 444 -28.97 9.13 -12.12
C ASN A 444 -28.34 9.20 -13.51
N ASP A 445 -27.76 10.33 -13.90
CA ASP A 445 -27.01 10.46 -15.14
C ASP A 445 -25.70 9.68 -15.11
N PHE A 446 -25.03 9.54 -13.97
CA PHE A 446 -23.84 8.71 -13.85
C PHE A 446 -24.16 7.24 -14.05
N ILE A 447 -25.31 6.76 -13.57
CA ILE A 447 -25.76 5.38 -13.81
C ILE A 447 -26.28 5.21 -15.26
N GLY A 448 -26.91 6.25 -15.82
CA GLY A 448 -27.63 6.19 -17.11
C GLY A 448 -26.85 6.66 -18.36
N HIS A 449 -25.86 7.54 -18.25
CA HIS A 449 -25.13 8.17 -19.37
C HIS A 449 -23.73 7.57 -19.60
N GLN A 450 -23.29 7.66 -20.87
CA GLN A 450 -22.30 6.84 -21.57
C GLN A 450 -20.82 6.92 -21.13
N TYR A 451 -20.46 7.31 -19.90
CA TYR A 451 -19.05 7.39 -19.47
C TYR A 451 -18.71 6.73 -18.14
N ALA A 452 -19.69 6.15 -17.44
CA ALA A 452 -19.44 5.39 -16.21
C ALA A 452 -18.64 4.10 -16.41
N TRP A 453 -18.38 3.65 -17.64
CA TRP A 453 -17.52 2.49 -17.92
C TRP A 453 -16.04 2.87 -18.07
N VAL A 454 -15.70 4.16 -18.21
CA VAL A 454 -14.31 4.60 -18.46
C VAL A 454 -13.37 4.20 -17.32
N TRP A 455 -13.83 4.26 -16.06
CA TRP A 455 -13.02 3.82 -14.92
C TRP A 455 -12.75 2.31 -14.91
N LEU A 456 -13.57 1.49 -15.59
CA LEU A 456 -13.29 0.05 -15.77
C LEU A 456 -12.08 -0.17 -16.68
N LEU A 457 -11.87 0.70 -17.68
CA LEU A 457 -10.64 0.64 -18.49
C LEU A 457 -9.40 0.93 -17.64
N TRP A 458 -9.49 1.89 -16.71
CA TRP A 458 -8.41 2.20 -15.78
C TRP A 458 -8.16 1.04 -14.81
N LEU A 459 -9.22 0.38 -14.36
CA LEU A 459 -9.10 -0.81 -13.53
C LEU A 459 -8.43 -1.98 -14.28
N VAL A 460 -8.90 -2.29 -15.49
CA VAL A 460 -8.34 -3.37 -16.32
C VAL A 460 -6.88 -3.10 -16.65
N SER A 461 -6.52 -1.87 -16.97
CA SER A 461 -5.12 -1.49 -17.20
C SER A 461 -4.26 -1.64 -15.95
N GLN A 462 -4.74 -1.26 -14.76
CA GLN A 462 -4.02 -1.49 -13.51
C GLN A 462 -3.84 -3.00 -13.24
N ILE A 463 -4.88 -3.82 -13.45
CA ILE A 463 -4.79 -5.29 -13.29
C ILE A 463 -3.76 -5.88 -14.25
N TRP A 464 -3.72 -5.38 -15.49
CA TRP A 464 -2.74 -5.82 -16.49
C TRP A 464 -1.31 -5.46 -16.09
N ILE A 465 -1.04 -4.20 -15.71
CA ILE A 465 0.28 -3.74 -15.28
C ILE A 465 0.75 -4.50 -14.03
N THR A 466 -0.19 -4.80 -13.13
CA THR A 466 0.09 -5.58 -11.92
C THR A 466 -0.02 -7.09 -12.09
N ARG A 467 -0.10 -7.64 -13.32
CA ARG A 467 -0.24 -9.09 -13.57
C ARG A 467 0.78 -9.99 -12.84
N HIS A 468 1.95 -9.45 -12.51
CA HIS A 468 2.99 -10.17 -11.77
C HIS A 468 2.56 -10.61 -10.36
N ILE A 469 1.55 -9.96 -9.75
CA ILE A 469 1.03 -10.34 -8.42
C ILE A 469 0.27 -11.67 -8.44
N TRP A 470 -0.26 -12.07 -9.60
CA TRP A 470 -1.03 -13.31 -9.77
C TRP A 470 -0.12 -14.55 -9.83
N SER A 471 1.14 -14.38 -10.23
CA SER A 471 2.09 -15.48 -10.37
C SER A 471 2.95 -15.64 -9.13
N ASN A 472 3.01 -16.87 -8.61
CA ASN A 472 3.80 -17.19 -7.44
C ASN A 472 5.15 -17.81 -7.84
N LYS A 473 6.24 -17.11 -7.50
CA LYS A 473 7.60 -17.52 -7.86
C LYS A 473 8.57 -17.50 -6.68
N ASN A 474 8.09 -17.26 -5.46
CA ASN A 474 8.92 -17.20 -4.26
C ASN A 474 8.95 -18.55 -3.54
N SER A 475 9.98 -18.78 -2.73
CA SER A 475 9.97 -19.90 -1.78
C SER A 475 8.94 -19.68 -0.67
N LYS A 476 8.38 -20.77 -0.15
CA LYS A 476 7.47 -20.72 1.00
C LYS A 476 8.18 -20.05 2.18
N LEU A 477 7.49 -19.15 2.89
CA LEU A 477 8.04 -18.37 4.01
C LEU A 477 9.24 -17.46 3.65
N ALA A 478 9.35 -17.03 2.39
CA ALA A 478 10.33 -16.04 1.97
C ALA A 478 10.34 -14.79 2.88
N THR A 479 11.51 -14.19 3.03
CA THR A 479 11.65 -12.99 3.86
C THR A 479 10.86 -11.82 3.26
N THR A 480 10.41 -10.88 4.09
CA THR A 480 9.63 -9.72 3.62
C THR A 480 10.40 -8.92 2.56
N GLU A 481 11.72 -8.86 2.69
CA GLU A 481 12.61 -8.22 1.70
C GLU A 481 12.59 -8.95 0.37
N GLN A 482 12.48 -10.28 0.33
CA GLN A 482 12.33 -11.01 -0.94
C GLN A 482 10.93 -10.86 -1.55
N ILE A 483 9.94 -10.49 -0.75
CA ILE A 483 8.55 -10.37 -1.19
C ILE A 483 8.24 -8.97 -1.71
N PHE A 484 8.62 -7.93 -0.97
CA PHE A 484 8.31 -6.53 -1.28
C PHE A 484 9.57 -5.75 -1.62
N MET A 485 9.44 -4.74 -2.47
CA MET A 485 10.53 -3.83 -2.78
C MET A 485 10.78 -2.90 -1.58
N ARG A 486 9.81 -2.08 -1.22
CA ARG A 486 9.86 -1.16 -0.07
C ARG A 486 9.55 -1.89 1.25
N PRO A 487 10.13 -1.44 2.38
CA PRO A 487 9.97 -2.09 3.68
C PRO A 487 8.54 -2.04 4.25
N MET A 488 7.78 -0.98 3.94
CA MET A 488 6.39 -0.75 4.34
C MET A 488 5.52 -0.34 3.13
N TYR A 489 4.21 -0.23 3.37
CA TYR A 489 3.23 0.27 2.41
C TYR A 489 3.21 1.81 2.36
N HIS A 490 2.55 2.36 1.34
CA HIS A 490 2.31 3.80 1.23
C HIS A 490 0.98 4.15 1.91
N GLY A 491 0.99 5.08 2.88
CA GLY A 491 -0.16 5.32 3.78
C GLY A 491 -1.45 5.78 3.07
N ILE A 492 -1.34 6.52 1.98
CA ILE A 492 -2.49 7.15 1.32
C ILE A 492 -3.22 6.20 0.35
N LEU A 493 -2.50 5.31 -0.32
CA LEU A 493 -3.03 4.46 -1.40
C LEU A 493 -2.67 3.00 -1.13
N ILE A 494 -3.36 2.39 -0.15
CA ILE A 494 -2.98 1.08 0.38
C ILE A 494 -2.95 -0.01 -0.70
N ASP A 495 -4.02 -0.18 -1.49
CA ASP A 495 -4.19 -1.19 -2.52
C ASP A 495 -3.24 -1.01 -3.71
N GLN A 496 -3.12 0.21 -4.25
CA GLN A 496 -2.12 0.52 -5.29
C GLN A 496 -0.71 0.24 -4.77
N SER A 497 -0.42 0.65 -3.52
CA SER A 497 0.91 0.52 -2.95
C SER A 497 1.32 -0.93 -2.77
N ILE A 498 0.47 -1.79 -2.20
CA ILE A 498 0.83 -3.20 -1.99
C ILE A 498 0.87 -4.00 -3.29
N ALA A 499 0.01 -3.66 -4.27
CA ALA A 499 0.05 -4.28 -5.59
C ALA A 499 1.36 -3.96 -6.34
N MET A 500 1.74 -2.68 -6.41
CA MET A 500 2.94 -2.26 -7.16
C MET A 500 4.24 -2.43 -6.39
N ASN A 501 4.19 -2.52 -5.06
CA ASN A 501 5.36 -2.80 -4.22
C ASN A 501 5.74 -4.29 -4.18
N ARG A 502 4.86 -5.19 -4.63
CA ARG A 502 5.18 -6.63 -4.73
C ARG A 502 6.31 -6.81 -5.74
N ARG A 503 7.37 -7.54 -5.38
CA ARG A 503 8.51 -7.70 -6.30
C ARG A 503 8.12 -8.43 -7.58
N ASN A 504 8.43 -7.81 -8.71
CA ASN A 504 8.37 -8.47 -10.00
C ASN A 504 9.62 -9.33 -10.23
N VAL A 505 9.52 -10.62 -9.86
CA VAL A 505 10.60 -11.63 -9.97
C VAL A 505 10.72 -12.18 -11.41
N ALA A 506 9.77 -11.89 -12.30
CA ALA A 506 9.80 -12.38 -13.69
C ALA A 506 11.04 -11.94 -14.47
N HIS A 507 11.69 -10.84 -14.07
CA HIS A 507 12.94 -10.35 -14.68
C HIS A 507 14.16 -11.26 -14.41
N GLN A 508 14.17 -12.04 -13.32
CA GLN A 508 15.32 -12.89 -12.99
C GLN A 508 15.34 -14.16 -13.86
N LEU A 509 14.19 -14.83 -14.02
CA LEU A 509 14.09 -16.06 -14.81
C LEU A 509 14.29 -15.85 -16.31
N ARG A 510 13.86 -14.72 -16.88
CA ARG A 510 14.06 -14.46 -18.32
C ARG A 510 15.55 -14.34 -18.70
N LYS A 511 16.41 -14.06 -17.72
CA LYS A 511 17.87 -14.07 -17.87
C LYS A 511 18.43 -15.50 -17.80
N ASP A 512 17.83 -16.35 -16.98
CA ASP A 512 18.22 -17.76 -16.82
C ASP A 512 17.74 -18.61 -17.99
N ASP A 513 16.57 -18.32 -18.59
CA ASP A 513 16.07 -18.93 -19.83
C ASP A 513 16.98 -18.66 -21.05
N GLY A 514 17.88 -17.68 -20.96
CA GLY A 514 18.94 -17.41 -21.95
C GLY A 514 20.26 -18.11 -21.65
N LYS A 515 20.38 -18.80 -20.51
CA LYS A 515 21.55 -19.56 -20.06
C LYS A 515 21.27 -21.05 -19.83
N PHE A 516 20.06 -21.52 -20.13
CA PHE A 516 19.75 -22.95 -20.14
C PHE A 516 20.30 -23.62 -21.40
N TYR A 517 21.62 -23.80 -21.45
CA TYR A 517 22.34 -24.94 -22.03
C TYR A 517 23.83 -24.72 -21.73
N LYS A 518 24.27 -25.16 -20.55
CA LYS A 518 25.60 -25.75 -20.31
C LYS A 518 25.63 -26.35 -18.90
N ASN A 519 25.55 -27.68 -18.87
CA ASN A 519 25.89 -28.62 -17.80
C ASN A 519 25.17 -28.54 -16.43
N PRO A 520 24.49 -29.62 -16.00
CA PRO A 520 23.87 -29.74 -14.67
C PRO A 520 24.84 -29.76 -13.47
N GLU A 521 26.16 -29.79 -13.69
CA GLU A 521 27.15 -29.96 -12.62
C GLU A 521 27.54 -28.66 -11.90
N GLU A 522 27.25 -27.47 -12.44
CA GLU A 522 27.59 -26.20 -11.78
C GLU A 522 26.62 -25.78 -10.66
N LEU A 523 25.43 -26.40 -10.55
CA LEU A 523 24.43 -26.02 -9.54
C LEU A 523 24.79 -26.43 -8.11
N ILE A 524 25.79 -27.31 -7.93
CA ILE A 524 26.21 -27.82 -6.62
C ILE A 524 27.48 -27.10 -6.10
N PHE A 525 28.26 -26.46 -6.97
CA PHE A 525 29.51 -25.78 -6.57
C PHE A 525 29.35 -24.30 -6.17
N SER A 526 28.20 -23.68 -6.44
CA SER A 526 27.94 -22.28 -6.06
C SER A 526 27.71 -22.06 -4.56
N SER A 527 27.52 -23.10 -3.76
CA SER A 527 27.24 -22.98 -2.31
C SER A 527 28.41 -23.31 -1.39
N SER A 528 29.62 -23.62 -1.90
CA SER A 528 30.76 -24.01 -1.05
C SER A 528 32.04 -23.15 -1.18
N SER A 529 32.15 -22.20 -2.11
CA SER A 529 33.34 -21.33 -2.20
C SER A 529 33.14 -19.99 -1.48
N SER A 530 33.28 -20.03 -0.16
CA SER A 530 33.72 -18.89 0.66
C SER A 530 34.77 -19.38 1.64
N LYS A 531 35.94 -19.73 1.11
CA LYS A 531 37.17 -19.88 1.90
C LYS A 531 38.31 -19.12 1.25
N ALA A 532 38.80 -18.15 2.03
CA ALA A 532 40.15 -17.63 2.10
C ALA A 532 40.85 -17.17 0.81
N LEU A 533 41.00 -15.85 0.67
CA LEU A 533 42.21 -15.27 0.07
C LEU A 533 42.65 -14.07 0.93
N CYS A 534 43.57 -14.30 1.86
CA CYS A 534 44.37 -13.26 2.50
C CYS A 534 45.55 -12.91 1.57
N PRO A 535 45.85 -11.63 1.32
CA PRO A 535 47.18 -11.21 0.93
C PRO A 535 47.94 -10.71 2.17
N HIS A 536 48.99 -11.45 2.55
CA HIS A 536 50.06 -10.92 3.38
C HIS A 536 50.78 -9.79 2.64
N LYS A 537 50.84 -8.59 3.24
CA LYS A 537 52.06 -7.78 3.41
C LYS A 537 51.77 -6.63 4.37
N GLY A 538 52.75 -6.39 5.24
CA GLY A 538 52.54 -5.90 6.59
C GLY A 538 52.40 -4.39 6.74
N TRP A 539 51.88 -4.01 7.91
CA TRP A 539 52.36 -2.88 8.71
C TRP A 539 51.67 -2.93 10.08
N ARG A 540 52.45 -2.98 11.17
CA ARG A 540 52.00 -2.59 12.53
C ARG A 540 52.19 -1.06 12.66
N PRO A 541 51.40 -0.34 13.48
CA PRO A 541 51.70 -0.26 14.91
C PRO A 541 50.49 -0.25 15.88
N LYS A 542 50.70 -0.95 17.00
CA LYS A 542 50.40 -0.63 18.42
C LYS A 542 49.14 0.19 18.79
N GLY A 543 48.38 -0.40 19.74
CA GLY A 543 47.98 0.29 20.97
C GLY A 543 46.49 0.25 21.34
N LEU A 544 46.19 -0.37 22.51
CA LEU A 544 45.22 0.02 23.56
C LEU A 544 43.83 0.56 23.11
N VAL A 545 42.67 0.02 23.52
CA VAL A 545 42.13 -0.05 24.89
C VAL A 545 40.96 -1.04 24.95
N THR A 546 41.10 -2.04 25.82
CA THR A 546 40.21 -2.48 26.92
C THR A 546 38.68 -2.33 26.83
N ALA A 547 38.04 -3.50 27.00
CA ALA A 547 36.80 -3.85 27.72
C ALA A 547 35.94 -2.76 28.39
N ALA A 548 34.63 -2.84 28.12
CA ALA A 548 33.44 -2.46 28.92
C ALA A 548 32.27 -2.34 27.91
N LEU A 549 31.05 -2.85 28.06
CA LEU A 549 30.24 -3.07 29.25
C LEU A 549 29.19 -4.15 28.92
N LYS A 550 29.07 -5.12 29.84
CA LYS A 550 27.89 -5.97 30.07
C LYS A 550 26.77 -5.08 30.63
N ILE A 551 25.51 -5.46 30.36
CA ILE A 551 24.26 -4.92 30.93
C ILE A 551 23.77 -3.64 30.23
N PHE A 552 22.87 -3.81 29.25
CA PHE A 552 21.49 -3.29 29.21
C PHE A 552 20.74 -3.85 28.00
#